data_AF-A0A6V7L5F9-F1
#
_entry.id   AF-A0A6V7L5F9-F1
#
_cell.length_a   1.000
_cell.length_b   1.000
_cell.length_c   1.000
_cell.angle_alpha   90.00
_cell.angle_beta   90.00
_cell.angle_gamma   90.00
#
_symmetry.space_group_name_H-M   'P 1'
#
loop_
_entity.id
_entity.type
_entity.pdbx_description
1 polymer ?
#
loop_
_entity_poly.entity_id
_entity_poly.type
_entity_poly.pdbx_seq_one_letter_code
_entity_poly.pdbx_strand_id
1 'polypeptide(L)'
;MHSHVSIVEGGKREYVLDLDHQQCQKIHDTNSIQLNNYVTLNDLQAGAINHRSVTLSGSIDNQGTCEGSYYSDQFGSWKSVVVTALVRITYLKRTAAVNLKTNKLEFENGARCDFKHENCEIEGYFTFWRRLPIDGCNFDIFKTLYTGKSTKFERTDT
;
A
#
# COMPACT_ATOMS: atom_id res chain seq x y z
N MET A 1 -31.73 -12.98 -26.20
CA MET A 1 -30.52 -12.26 -26.64
C MET A 1 -29.34 -13.05 -26.10
N HIS A 2 -28.69 -13.87 -26.93
CA HIS A 2 -27.56 -14.69 -26.51
C HIS A 2 -26.28 -13.90 -26.76
N SER A 3 -25.62 -13.45 -25.67
CA SER A 3 -24.27 -12.94 -25.77
C SER A 3 -23.34 -14.13 -25.97
N HIS A 4 -22.75 -14.24 -27.15
CA HIS A 4 -21.75 -15.26 -27.44
C HIS A 4 -20.39 -14.70 -27.02
N VAL A 5 -19.88 -15.18 -25.89
CA VAL A 5 -18.45 -15.01 -25.56
C VAL A 5 -17.71 -16.15 -26.24
N SER A 6 -16.88 -15.83 -27.24
CA SER A 6 -15.95 -16.79 -27.83
C SER A 6 -14.74 -16.91 -26.91
N ILE A 7 -14.84 -17.80 -25.93
CA ILE A 7 -13.73 -18.11 -25.02
C ILE A 7 -12.66 -18.87 -25.81
N VAL A 8 -11.45 -18.31 -25.86
CA VAL A 8 -10.27 -18.95 -26.46
C VAL A 8 -9.67 -20.01 -25.54
N GLU A 9 -8.77 -20.84 -26.05
CA GLU A 9 -8.03 -21.79 -25.20
C GLU A 9 -7.31 -21.05 -24.06
N GLY A 10 -7.55 -21.48 -22.82
CA GLY A 10 -7.06 -20.79 -21.62
C GLY A 10 -7.69 -19.41 -21.38
N GLY A 11 -8.81 -19.08 -22.03
CA GLY A 11 -9.46 -17.77 -22.02
C GLY A 11 -10.16 -17.38 -20.72
N LYS A 12 -10.10 -18.23 -19.68
CA LYS A 12 -10.46 -17.88 -18.31
C LYS A 12 -9.41 -18.44 -17.36
N ARG A 13 -8.87 -17.59 -16.49
CA ARG A 13 -7.92 -17.98 -15.44
C ARG A 13 -8.16 -17.20 -14.16
N GLU A 14 -7.76 -17.81 -13.06
CA GLU A 14 -7.68 -17.21 -11.74
C GLU A 14 -6.30 -17.58 -11.18
N TYR A 15 -5.55 -16.58 -10.74
CA TYR A 15 -4.20 -16.77 -10.22
C TYR A 15 -3.83 -15.62 -9.26
N VAL A 16 -2.84 -15.88 -8.41
CA VAL A 16 -2.21 -14.86 -7.57
C VAL A 16 -1.06 -14.24 -8.35
N LEU A 17 -1.03 -12.92 -8.41
CA LEU A 17 0.11 -12.19 -8.95
C LEU A 17 1.10 -11.94 -7.83
N ASP A 18 2.27 -12.56 -7.93
CA ASP A 18 3.36 -12.33 -6.99
C ASP A 18 3.94 -10.94 -7.20
N LEU A 19 4.05 -10.18 -6.10
CA LEU A 19 4.63 -8.85 -6.10
C LEU A 19 5.98 -8.88 -5.43
N ASP A 20 6.97 -8.25 -6.05
CA ASP A 20 8.25 -8.07 -5.42
C ASP A 20 8.20 -7.00 -4.31
N HIS A 21 9.31 -6.89 -3.57
CA HIS A 21 9.46 -5.92 -2.50
C HIS A 21 9.27 -4.48 -2.99
N GLN A 22 9.78 -4.12 -4.17
CA GLN A 22 9.71 -2.75 -4.70
C GLN A 22 8.27 -2.37 -5.09
N GLN A 23 7.54 -3.31 -5.67
CA GLN A 23 6.13 -3.16 -6.01
C GLN A 23 5.29 -2.99 -4.75
N CYS A 24 5.51 -3.82 -3.73
CA CYS A 24 4.82 -3.68 -2.43
C CYS A 24 5.14 -2.34 -1.75
N GLN A 25 6.41 -1.90 -1.80
CA GLN A 25 6.82 -0.61 -1.26
C GLN A 25 6.15 0.56 -2.01
N LYS A 26 6.11 0.51 -3.35
CA LYS A 26 5.42 1.52 -4.14
C LYS A 26 3.94 1.61 -3.77
N ILE A 27 3.26 0.48 -3.60
CA ILE A 27 1.87 0.44 -3.12
C ILE A 27 1.75 1.11 -1.75
N HIS A 28 2.69 0.84 -0.84
CA HIS A 28 2.68 1.47 0.49
C HIS A 28 2.81 3.00 0.41
N ASP A 29 3.66 3.50 -0.50
CA ASP A 29 3.93 4.92 -0.62
C ASP A 29 2.87 5.70 -1.42
N THR A 30 2.31 5.10 -2.47
CA THR A 30 1.40 5.77 -3.41
C THR A 30 -0.05 5.33 -3.32
N ASN A 31 -0.36 4.25 -2.58
CA ASN A 31 -1.67 3.58 -2.59
C ASN A 31 -2.13 3.21 -4.01
N SER A 32 -1.20 2.86 -4.90
CA SER A 32 -1.50 2.46 -6.27
C SER A 32 -0.65 1.30 -6.76
N ILE A 33 -1.20 0.49 -7.66
CA ILE A 33 -0.52 -0.61 -8.34
C ILE A 33 -0.68 -0.47 -9.84
N GLN A 34 0.42 -0.69 -10.56
CA GLN A 34 0.42 -0.79 -12.01
C GLN A 34 0.41 -2.26 -12.40
N LEU A 35 -0.65 -2.73 -13.07
CA LEU A 35 -0.79 -4.14 -13.48
C LEU A 35 -0.11 -4.41 -14.82
N ASN A 36 -0.09 -3.42 -15.70
CA ASN A 36 0.64 -3.42 -16.96
C ASN A 36 0.94 -1.97 -17.40
N ASN A 37 1.49 -1.77 -18.59
CA ASN A 37 1.86 -0.44 -19.09
C ASN A 37 0.70 0.57 -19.20
N TYR A 38 -0.55 0.10 -19.22
CA TYR A 38 -1.74 0.92 -19.48
C TYR A 38 -2.73 0.97 -18.32
N VAL A 39 -2.69 -0.04 -17.44
CA VAL A 39 -3.66 -0.21 -16.35
C VAL A 39 -2.98 0.07 -15.01
N THR A 40 -3.37 1.19 -14.40
CA THR A 40 -3.00 1.54 -13.02
C THR A 40 -4.26 1.61 -12.18
N LEU A 41 -4.24 0.93 -11.04
CA LEU A 41 -5.26 1.01 -10.01
C LEU A 41 -4.80 1.98 -8.94
N ASN A 42 -5.52 3.09 -8.81
CA ASN A 42 -5.28 4.11 -7.79
C ASN A 42 -6.24 3.94 -6.60
N ASP A 43 -5.98 4.71 -5.54
CA ASP A 43 -6.83 4.83 -4.36
C ASP A 43 -7.09 3.47 -3.69
N LEU A 44 -6.04 2.67 -3.55
CA LEU A 44 -6.09 1.44 -2.76
C LEU A 44 -6.26 1.79 -1.29
N GLN A 45 -7.32 1.28 -0.68
CA GLN A 45 -7.59 1.49 0.73
C GLN A 45 -6.76 0.51 1.58
N ALA A 46 -5.93 1.06 2.46
CA ALA A 46 -5.20 0.29 3.46
C ALA A 46 -6.15 -0.29 4.52
N GLY A 47 -5.90 -1.54 4.96
CA GLY A 47 -6.75 -2.28 5.90
C GLY A 47 -8.01 -2.86 5.26
N ALA A 48 -8.09 -2.91 3.93
CA ALA A 48 -9.27 -3.37 3.21
C ALA A 48 -8.91 -4.29 2.03
N ILE A 49 -9.94 -4.98 1.53
CA ILE A 49 -9.86 -5.76 0.30
C ILE A 49 -10.41 -4.89 -0.84
N ASN A 50 -9.55 -4.52 -1.76
CA ASN A 50 -9.87 -3.68 -2.90
C ASN A 50 -10.28 -4.55 -4.09
N HIS A 51 -11.49 -4.33 -4.62
CA HIS A 51 -11.99 -5.01 -5.81
C HIS A 51 -12.09 -4.03 -6.98
N ARG A 52 -11.55 -4.39 -8.14
CA ARG A 52 -11.59 -3.57 -9.36
C ARG A 52 -11.82 -4.45 -10.59
N SER A 53 -12.76 -4.06 -11.44
CA SER A 53 -12.89 -4.62 -12.78
C SER A 53 -12.07 -3.77 -13.75
N VAL A 54 -11.22 -4.38 -14.55
CA VAL A 54 -10.34 -3.69 -15.50
C VAL A 54 -10.27 -4.43 -16.83
N THR A 55 -9.99 -3.68 -17.89
CA THR A 55 -9.63 -4.24 -19.19
C THR A 55 -8.11 -4.22 -19.32
N LEU A 56 -7.48 -5.39 -19.34
CA LEU A 56 -6.03 -5.55 -19.44
C LEU A 56 -5.52 -5.39 -20.87
N SER A 57 -6.33 -5.73 -21.86
CA SER A 57 -6.02 -5.56 -23.29
C SER A 57 -7.30 -5.47 -24.13
N GLY A 58 -7.20 -4.75 -25.25
CA GLY A 58 -8.34 -4.41 -26.10
C GLY A 58 -9.20 -3.29 -25.51
N SER A 59 -10.34 -3.04 -26.13
CA SER A 59 -11.30 -2.04 -25.67
C SER A 59 -12.73 -2.59 -25.75
N ILE A 60 -13.57 -2.12 -24.84
CA ILE A 60 -15.02 -2.31 -24.86
C ILE A 60 -15.61 -0.93 -24.62
N ASP A 61 -16.42 -0.44 -25.55
CA ASP A 61 -17.10 0.83 -25.40
C ASP A 61 -18.57 0.66 -24.97
N ASN A 62 -19.19 1.76 -24.55
CA ASN A 62 -20.61 1.78 -24.17
C ASN A 62 -21.56 1.69 -25.38
N GLN A 63 -21.03 1.74 -26.61
CA GLN A 63 -21.79 1.60 -27.86
C GLN A 63 -21.87 0.13 -28.31
N GLY A 64 -21.21 -0.79 -27.58
CA GLY A 64 -21.18 -2.22 -27.90
C GLY A 64 -20.08 -2.61 -28.88
N THR A 65 -19.16 -1.71 -29.21
CA THR A 65 -17.96 -2.02 -30.00
C THR A 65 -16.91 -2.67 -29.11
N CYS A 66 -16.31 -3.74 -29.63
CA CYS A 66 -15.18 -4.42 -29.00
C CYS A 66 -14.01 -4.45 -29.98
N GLU A 67 -12.85 -3.92 -29.59
CA GLU A 67 -11.64 -3.97 -30.40
C GLU A 67 -10.59 -4.86 -29.72
N GLY A 68 -10.27 -5.97 -30.38
CA GLY A 68 -9.27 -6.92 -29.88
C GLY A 68 -7.85 -6.39 -30.07
N SER A 69 -6.98 -6.68 -29.12
CA SER A 69 -5.56 -6.35 -29.18
C SER A 69 -4.70 -7.57 -28.83
N TYR A 70 -3.38 -7.38 -28.80
CA TYR A 70 -2.45 -8.39 -28.34
C TYR A 70 -2.43 -8.45 -26.80
N TYR A 71 -2.40 -9.64 -26.24
CA TYR A 71 -2.21 -9.86 -24.81
C TYR A 71 -1.23 -10.99 -24.57
N SER A 72 -0.35 -10.82 -23.59
CA SER A 72 0.57 -11.87 -23.16
C SER A 72 0.76 -11.80 -21.66
N ASP A 73 0.76 -12.96 -21.02
CA ASP A 73 1.08 -13.15 -19.61
C ASP A 73 1.96 -14.39 -19.43
N GLN A 74 2.16 -14.83 -18.19
CA GLN A 74 2.95 -16.02 -17.86
C GLN A 74 2.36 -17.34 -18.36
N PHE A 75 1.14 -17.33 -18.87
CA PHE A 75 0.40 -18.51 -19.28
C PHE A 75 0.22 -18.64 -20.78
N GLY A 76 0.52 -17.60 -21.54
CA GLY A 76 0.47 -17.64 -22.99
C GLY A 76 0.39 -16.26 -23.61
N SER A 77 0.18 -16.27 -24.93
CA SER A 77 -0.03 -15.07 -25.72
C SER A 77 -1.21 -15.28 -26.65
N TRP A 78 -2.01 -14.24 -26.82
CA TRP A 78 -3.20 -14.24 -27.67
C TRP A 78 -3.20 -12.99 -28.54
N LYS A 79 -3.73 -13.13 -29.76
CA LYS A 79 -3.88 -12.04 -30.74
C LYS A 79 -5.36 -11.76 -30.95
N SER A 80 -5.68 -10.47 -31.17
CA SER A 80 -7.05 -10.01 -31.43
C SER A 80 -8.05 -10.39 -30.33
N VAL A 81 -7.65 -10.22 -29.07
CA VAL A 81 -8.47 -10.53 -27.89
C VAL A 81 -8.80 -9.29 -27.08
N VAL A 82 -9.94 -9.33 -26.40
CA VAL A 82 -10.28 -8.41 -25.32
C VAL A 82 -10.17 -9.16 -24.01
N VAL A 83 -9.37 -8.65 -23.09
CA VAL A 83 -9.09 -9.31 -21.80
C VAL A 83 -9.58 -8.42 -20.68
N THR A 84 -10.58 -8.90 -19.95
CA THR A 84 -11.07 -8.26 -18.74
C THR A 84 -10.68 -9.08 -17.51
N ALA A 85 -10.41 -8.41 -16.40
CA ALA A 85 -10.01 -9.04 -15.16
C ALA A 85 -10.77 -8.43 -13.98
N LEU A 86 -11.19 -9.30 -13.06
CA LEU A 86 -11.62 -8.90 -11.73
C LEU A 86 -10.42 -9.03 -10.80
N VAL A 87 -9.83 -7.90 -10.44
CA VAL A 87 -8.64 -7.83 -9.62
C VAL A 87 -9.05 -7.65 -8.16
N ARG A 88 -8.53 -8.52 -7.29
CA ARG A 88 -8.71 -8.46 -5.84
C ARG A 88 -7.36 -8.22 -5.18
N ILE A 89 -7.22 -7.10 -4.49
CA ILE A 89 -5.98 -6.72 -3.79
C ILE A 89 -6.25 -6.64 -2.29
N THR A 90 -5.51 -7.42 -1.51
CA THR A 90 -5.57 -7.37 -0.05
C THR A 90 -4.44 -6.47 0.44
N TYR A 91 -4.77 -5.27 0.90
CA TYR A 91 -3.79 -4.35 1.48
C TYR A 91 -4.00 -4.27 2.99
N LEU A 92 -3.15 -4.95 3.76
CA LEU A 92 -3.26 -5.03 5.21
C LEU A 92 -2.71 -3.78 5.89
N LYS A 93 -3.39 -3.36 6.96
CA LYS A 93 -2.91 -2.33 7.89
C LYS A 93 -3.01 -2.89 9.29
N ARG A 94 -1.89 -2.94 10.01
CA ARG A 94 -1.80 -3.43 11.38
C ARG A 94 -1.10 -2.40 12.27
N THR A 95 -1.34 -2.49 13.56
CA THR A 95 -0.63 -1.74 14.60
C THR A 95 0.44 -2.61 15.25
N ALA A 96 1.54 -2.01 15.67
CA ALA A 96 2.63 -2.69 16.36
C ALA A 96 3.19 -1.81 17.47
N ALA A 97 3.68 -2.42 18.54
CA ALA A 97 4.33 -1.72 19.64
C ALA A 97 5.81 -1.50 19.30
N VAL A 98 6.32 -0.30 19.54
CA VAL A 98 7.74 0.03 19.33
C VAL A 98 8.43 0.28 20.66
N ASN A 99 9.52 -0.44 20.91
CA ASN A 99 10.44 -0.13 21.99
C ASN A 99 11.62 0.66 21.43
N LEU A 100 11.61 1.97 21.68
CA LEU A 100 12.63 2.90 21.19
C LEU A 100 14.00 2.67 21.83
N LYS A 101 14.08 2.14 23.06
CA LYS A 101 15.35 1.87 23.76
C LYS A 101 16.09 0.70 23.11
N THR A 102 15.35 -0.35 22.76
CA THR A 102 15.93 -1.57 22.14
C THR A 102 15.84 -1.55 20.62
N ASN A 103 15.19 -0.53 20.04
CA ASN A 103 14.94 -0.42 18.61
C ASN A 103 14.20 -1.63 18.01
N LYS A 104 13.28 -2.21 18.77
CA LYS A 104 12.49 -3.38 18.36
C LYS A 104 11.04 -2.99 18.17
N LEU A 105 10.45 -3.51 17.12
CA LEU A 105 9.03 -3.42 16.81
C LEU A 105 8.42 -4.80 16.99
N GLU A 106 7.40 -4.90 17.84
CA GLU A 106 6.75 -6.14 18.24
C GLU A 106 5.29 -6.12 17.78
N PHE A 107 4.92 -7.16 17.04
CA PHE A 107 3.58 -7.35 16.50
C PHE A 107 2.72 -8.21 17.44
N GLU A 108 1.39 -8.16 17.27
CA GLU A 108 0.42 -8.91 18.08
C GLU A 108 0.64 -10.43 18.03
N ASN A 109 1.20 -10.94 16.93
CA ASN A 109 1.55 -12.35 16.76
C ASN A 109 2.90 -12.72 17.41
N GLY A 110 3.57 -11.78 18.10
CA GLY A 110 4.88 -11.96 18.72
C GLY A 110 6.07 -11.85 17.76
N ALA A 111 5.85 -11.54 16.47
CA ALA A 111 6.93 -11.27 15.54
C ALA A 111 7.71 -10.01 15.96
N ARG A 112 9.03 -10.03 15.77
CA ARG A 112 9.93 -8.93 16.16
C ARG A 112 10.79 -8.49 14.99
N CYS A 113 10.76 -7.19 14.70
CA CYS A 113 11.54 -6.57 13.64
C CYS A 113 12.37 -5.41 14.17
N ASP A 114 13.44 -5.07 13.47
CA ASP A 114 14.27 -3.91 13.80
C ASP A 114 13.63 -2.62 13.29
N PHE A 115 13.23 -1.75 14.21
CA PHE A 115 12.50 -0.51 13.87
C PHE A 115 13.29 0.43 12.93
N LYS A 116 14.62 0.36 12.96
CA LYS A 116 15.53 1.17 12.11
C LYS A 116 15.46 0.84 10.63
N HIS A 117 15.11 -0.39 10.26
CA HIS A 117 15.14 -0.82 8.86
C HIS A 117 13.91 -0.39 8.06
N GLU A 118 12.87 0.17 8.71
CA GLU A 118 11.62 0.69 8.09
C GLU A 118 10.81 -0.35 7.29
N ASN A 119 11.28 -1.58 7.20
CA ASN A 119 10.61 -2.72 6.60
C ASN A 119 10.98 -4.03 7.31
N CYS A 120 10.14 -5.04 7.12
CA CYS A 120 10.35 -6.41 7.59
C CYS A 120 9.41 -7.36 6.86
N GLU A 121 9.81 -8.62 6.72
CA GLU A 121 8.92 -9.67 6.21
C GLU A 121 8.29 -10.44 7.38
N ILE A 122 6.96 -10.57 7.37
CA ILE A 122 6.19 -11.19 8.44
C ILE A 122 5.10 -12.04 7.82
N GLU A 123 5.08 -13.33 8.15
CA GLU A 123 4.07 -14.27 7.63
C GLU A 123 4.01 -14.29 6.07
N GLY A 124 5.15 -14.02 5.41
CA GLY A 124 5.23 -13.94 3.94
C GLY A 124 4.75 -12.61 3.34
N TYR A 125 4.49 -11.59 4.17
CA TYR A 125 4.13 -10.25 3.72
C TYR A 125 5.26 -9.24 3.92
N PHE A 126 5.53 -8.44 2.90
CA PHE A 126 6.36 -7.25 3.05
C PHE A 126 5.62 -6.19 3.86
N THR A 127 6.17 -5.86 5.02
CA THR A 127 5.60 -4.89 5.96
C THR A 127 6.48 -3.65 6.00
N PHE A 128 5.86 -2.47 5.95
CA PHE A 128 6.55 -1.18 5.89
C PHE A 128 6.01 -0.24 6.97
N TRP A 129 6.89 0.63 7.49
CA TRP A 129 6.52 1.71 8.39
C TRP A 129 7.45 2.90 8.22
N ARG A 130 6.98 4.08 8.62
CA ARG A 130 7.80 5.30 8.65
C ARG A 130 8.25 5.59 10.07
N ARG A 131 9.51 5.97 10.23
CA ARG A 131 9.99 6.51 11.51
C ARG A 131 9.35 7.88 11.73
N LEU A 132 8.69 8.06 12.87
CA LEU A 132 8.33 9.40 13.34
C LEU A 132 9.63 10.14 13.69
N PRO A 133 9.73 11.46 13.38
CA PRO A 133 10.90 12.23 13.75
C PRO A 133 11.12 12.13 15.27
N ILE A 134 12.36 11.84 15.65
CA ILE A 134 12.78 11.53 17.03
C ILE A 134 12.61 12.74 17.97
N ASP A 135 12.32 13.93 17.44
CA ASP A 135 12.43 15.20 18.18
C ASP A 135 11.12 15.70 18.82
N GLY A 136 9.99 15.01 18.67
CA GLY A 136 8.70 15.49 19.20
C GLY A 136 8.52 15.38 20.72
N CYS A 137 9.26 14.48 21.37
CA CYS A 137 9.13 14.19 22.81
C CYS A 137 10.47 14.27 23.55
N ASN A 138 11.37 15.13 23.09
CA ASN A 138 12.62 15.39 23.79
C ASN A 138 12.34 16.41 24.92
N PHE A 139 11.77 15.92 26.04
CA PHE A 139 11.49 16.74 27.23
C PHE A 139 12.75 17.33 27.89
N ASP A 140 13.95 16.93 27.43
CA ASP A 140 15.24 17.45 27.89
C ASP A 140 15.66 18.76 27.18
N ILE A 141 14.88 19.25 26.20
CA ILE A 141 15.12 20.55 25.56
C ILE A 141 14.25 21.60 26.24
N PHE A 142 14.61 22.00 27.45
CA PHE A 142 14.01 23.19 28.06
C PHE A 142 14.43 24.43 27.27
N LYS A 143 13.51 24.97 26.45
CA LYS A 143 13.72 26.26 25.80
C LYS A 143 13.48 27.35 26.85
N THR A 144 14.54 27.99 27.34
CA THR A 144 14.42 29.09 28.30
C THR A 144 13.59 30.22 27.70
N LEU A 145 12.38 30.43 28.20
CA LEU A 145 11.45 31.45 27.70
C LEU A 145 11.91 32.87 28.07
N TYR A 146 12.66 33.01 29.15
CA TYR A 146 13.20 34.29 29.62
C TYR A 146 14.41 34.06 30.53
N THR A 147 15.51 34.76 30.25
CA THR A 147 16.69 34.83 31.11
C THR A 147 16.95 36.29 31.44
N GLY A 148 16.67 36.69 32.68
CA GLY A 148 16.85 38.07 33.14
C GLY A 148 16.58 38.20 34.63
N LYS A 149 17.00 39.32 35.23
CA LYS A 149 16.74 39.59 36.65
C LYS A 149 15.24 39.84 36.83
N SER A 150 14.58 39.03 37.67
CA SER A 150 13.21 39.26 38.11
C SER A 150 13.20 39.88 39.49
N THR A 151 12.27 40.80 39.72
CA THR A 151 12.01 41.38 41.04
C THR A 151 10.74 40.74 41.59
N LYS A 152 10.86 40.02 42.71
CA LYS A 152 9.72 39.39 43.38
C LYS A 152 8.92 40.48 44.09
N PHE A 153 7.66 40.65 43.70
CA PHE A 153 6.71 41.46 44.47
C PHE A 153 6.02 40.53 45.47
N GLU A 154 6.25 40.77 46.77
CA GLU A 154 5.43 40.17 47.82
C GLU A 154 4.28 41.13 48.12
N ARG A 155 3.06 40.60 48.08
CA ARG A 155 1.85 41.37 48.38
C ARG A 155 1.81 41.58 49.90
N THR A 156 2.01 42.80 50.35
CA THR A 156 1.66 43.20 51.70
C THR A 156 0.17 43.54 51.71
N ASP A 157 -0.62 42.70 52.35
CA ASP A 157 -2.03 42.98 52.59
C ASP A 157 -2.14 44.06 53.70
N THR A 158 -2.81 45.16 53.37
CA THR A 158 -3.32 46.17 54.31
C THR A 158 -4.82 46.32 54.10
#